data_AF-A0A9D8XTJ8-F1
#
_entry.id   AF-A0A9D8XTJ8-F1
#
_cell.length_a   1.000
_cell.length_b   1.000
_cell.length_c   1.000
_cell.angle_alpha   90.00
_cell.angle_beta   90.00
_cell.angle_gamma   90.00
#
_symmetry.space_group_name_H-M   'P 1'
#
loop_
_entity.id
_entity.type
_entity.pdbx_description
1 polymer ?
#
loop_
_entity_poly.entity_id
_entity_poly.type
_entity_poly.pdbx_seq_one_letter_code
_entity_poly.pdbx_strand_id
1 'polypeptide(L)'
;DMVKICLHRQREELYARIDARVQLMMDEGLLEEARALYPYRHLNALKTVGYSELFAHFDGHCSLEEAIAKIQFNTHKYARKQLTWFRRDGDYHWFEPSQEKDIFELLQL
;
A
#
# COMPACT_ATOMS: atom_id res chain seq x y z
N ASP A 1 -25.39 -3.20 -15.96
CA ASP A 1 -24.99 -3.87 -14.70
C ASP A 1 -23.54 -3.58 -14.37
N MET A 2 -23.18 -3.57 -13.09
CA MET A 2 -21.82 -3.33 -12.60
C MET A 2 -21.31 -4.62 -11.95
N VAL A 3 -20.18 -5.13 -12.42
CA VAL A 3 -19.48 -6.28 -11.82
C VAL A 3 -18.39 -5.77 -10.88
N LYS A 4 -18.43 -6.15 -9.61
CA LYS A 4 -17.43 -5.76 -8.60
C LYS A 4 -16.43 -6.90 -8.40
N ILE A 5 -15.15 -6.62 -8.63
CA ILE A 5 -14.06 -7.58 -8.48
C ILE A 5 -13.08 -7.09 -7.43
N CYS A 6 -12.63 -7.97 -6.55
CA CYS A 6 -11.59 -7.71 -5.57
C CYS A 6 -10.47 -8.73 -5.69
N LEU A 7 -9.23 -8.25 -5.83
CA LEU A 7 -8.05 -9.11 -5.80
C LEU A 7 -7.55 -9.28 -4.38
N HIS A 8 -7.23 -10.52 -4.00
CA HIS A 8 -6.62 -10.82 -2.71
C HIS A 8 -5.46 -11.79 -2.85
N ARG A 9 -4.64 -11.85 -1.81
CA ARG A 9 -3.58 -12.85 -1.64
C ARG A 9 -3.63 -13.37 -0.21
N GLN A 10 -2.95 -14.48 0.04
CA GLN A 10 -2.68 -14.89 1.41
C GLN A 10 -1.90 -13.81 2.14
N ARG A 11 -2.15 -13.66 3.44
CA ARG A 11 -1.65 -12.51 4.22
C ARG A 11 -0.12 -12.45 4.22
N GLU A 12 0.52 -13.60 4.39
CA GLU A 12 1.97 -13.76 4.46
C GLU A 12 2.61 -13.33 3.13
N GLU A 13 2.05 -13.75 2.00
CA GLU A 13 2.51 -13.34 0.68
C GLU A 13 2.30 -11.83 0.44
N LEU A 14 1.12 -11.31 0.80
CA LEU A 14 0.80 -9.90 0.63
C LEU A 14 1.78 -9.01 1.41
N TYR A 15 2.12 -9.39 2.64
CA TYR A 15 3.03 -8.61 3.47
C TYR A 15 4.46 -8.66 2.94
N ALA A 16 4.95 -9.85 2.54
CA ALA A 16 6.27 -9.97 1.92
C ALA A 16 6.40 -9.10 0.65
N ARG A 17 5.36 -9.06 -0.18
CA ARG A 17 5.32 -8.20 -1.37
C ARG A 17 5.28 -6.71 -1.02
N ILE A 18 4.55 -6.32 0.02
CA ILE A 18 4.53 -4.94 0.52
C ILE A 18 5.93 -4.55 0.99
N ASP A 19 6.59 -5.40 1.76
CA ASP A 19 7.91 -5.11 2.33
C ASP A 19 8.96 -4.93 1.23
N ALA A 20 8.97 -5.85 0.27
CA ALA A 20 9.82 -5.76 -0.92
C ALA A 20 9.53 -4.51 -1.76
N ARG A 21 8.25 -4.14 -1.92
CA ARG A 21 7.87 -2.93 -2.66
C ARG A 21 8.34 -1.66 -1.95
N VAL A 22 8.23 -1.58 -0.63
CA VAL A 22 8.72 -0.42 0.12
C VAL A 22 10.24 -0.29 -0.06
N GLN A 23 10.97 -1.40 -0.01
CA GLN A 23 12.41 -1.36 -0.26
C GLN A 23 12.72 -0.88 -1.69
N LEU A 24 12.01 -1.41 -2.69
CA LEU A 24 12.16 -0.97 -4.08
C LEU A 24 11.85 0.54 -4.23
N MET A 25 10.81 1.05 -3.57
CA MET A 25 10.50 2.49 -3.59
C MET A 25 11.66 3.32 -3.01
N MET A 26 12.32 2.85 -1.95
CA MET A 26 13.51 3.52 -1.41
C MET A 26 14.65 3.51 -2.42
N ASP A 27 14.90 2.37 -3.06
CA ASP A 27 15.94 2.21 -4.08
C ASP A 27 15.66 3.07 -5.34
N GLU A 28 14.38 3.30 -5.65
CA GLU A 28 13.90 4.15 -6.76
C GLU A 28 13.82 5.64 -6.40
N GLY A 29 14.21 6.05 -5.19
CA GLY A 29 14.35 7.46 -4.82
C GLY A 29 13.19 8.07 -4.04
N LEU A 30 12.37 7.27 -3.35
CA LEU A 30 11.31 7.78 -2.45
C LEU A 30 11.85 8.75 -1.39
N LEU A 31 13.06 8.49 -0.85
CA LEU A 31 13.69 9.39 0.13
C LEU A 31 13.93 10.78 -0.44
N GLU A 32 14.34 10.83 -1.70
CA GLU A 32 14.75 12.05 -2.39
C GLU A 32 13.51 12.85 -2.82
N GLU A 33 12.49 12.15 -3.30
CA GLU A 33 11.16 12.70 -3.54
C GLU A 33 10.57 13.30 -2.26
N ALA A 34 10.60 12.55 -1.15
CA ALA A 34 10.11 13.04 0.14
C ALA A 34 10.89 14.27 0.61
N ARG A 35 12.21 14.29 0.44
CA ARG A 35 13.05 15.44 0.78
C ARG A 35 12.68 16.68 -0.02
N ALA A 36 12.42 16.53 -1.32
CA ALA A 36 11.96 17.63 -2.18
C ALA A 36 10.57 18.15 -1.78
N LEU A 37 9.69 17.27 -1.28
CA LEU A 37 8.34 17.61 -0.84
C LEU A 37 8.23 18.10 0.62
N TYR A 38 9.28 17.92 1.42
CA TYR A 38 9.29 18.25 2.85
C TYR A 38 8.94 19.72 3.18
N PRO A 39 9.32 20.75 2.39
CA PRO A 39 8.84 22.12 2.61
C PRO A 39 7.31 22.24 2.58
N TYR A 40 6.63 21.36 1.84
CA TYR A 40 5.18 21.34 1.67
C TYR A 40 4.46 20.38 2.63
N ARG A 41 5.16 19.74 3.58
CA ARG A 41 4.62 18.66 4.45
C ARG A 41 3.34 18.97 5.22
N HIS A 42 2.97 20.25 5.35
CA HIS A 42 1.74 20.69 5.99
C HIS A 42 0.49 20.43 5.13
N LEU A 43 0.64 20.21 3.82
CA LEU A 43 -0.46 19.92 2.90
C LEU A 43 -1.08 18.56 3.19
N ASN A 44 -2.42 18.49 3.17
CA ASN A 44 -3.15 17.25 3.43
C ASN A 44 -2.81 16.12 2.45
N ALA A 45 -2.50 16.46 1.19
CA ALA A 45 -2.09 15.49 0.17
C ALA A 45 -0.83 14.70 0.58
N LEU A 46 0.04 15.27 1.42
CA LEU A 46 1.28 14.63 1.87
C LEU A 46 1.12 13.89 3.20
N LYS A 47 -0.08 13.87 3.79
CA LYS A 47 -0.40 13.06 4.99
C LYS A 47 -0.77 11.62 4.60
N THR A 48 0.03 11.03 3.73
CA THR A 48 -0.10 9.64 3.29
C THR A 48 1.03 8.79 3.85
N VAL A 49 0.79 7.47 3.90
CA VAL A 49 1.80 6.45 4.25
C VAL A 49 2.97 6.55 3.27
N GLY A 50 4.19 6.54 3.77
CA GLY A 50 5.41 6.83 3.01
C GLY A 50 5.99 8.17 3.45
N TYR A 51 5.34 9.27 3.05
CA TYR A 51 5.85 10.62 3.33
C TYR A 51 5.81 10.97 4.81
N SER A 52 4.73 10.62 5.53
CA SER A 52 4.58 11.02 6.94
C SER A 52 5.69 10.44 7.81
N GLU A 53 6.10 9.20 7.54
CA GLU A 53 7.19 8.51 8.22
C GLU A 53 8.55 9.11 7.86
N LEU A 54 8.79 9.42 6.58
CA LEU A 54 10.04 10.04 6.14
C LEU A 54 10.18 11.48 6.65
N PHE A 55 9.09 12.23 6.75
CA PHE A 55 9.11 13.56 7.36
C PHE A 55 9.45 13.47 8.85
N ALA A 56 8.93 12.48 9.57
CA ALA A 56 9.31 12.26 10.97
C ALA A 56 10.81 11.93 11.10
N HIS A 57 11.39 11.20 10.15
CA HIS A 57 12.83 11.00 10.08
C HIS A 57 13.59 12.31 9.84
N PHE A 58 13.14 13.14 8.89
CA PHE A 58 13.78 14.44 8.60
C PHE A 58 13.68 15.42 9.78
N ASP A 59 12.62 15.32 10.58
CA ASP A 59 12.46 16.07 11.84
C ASP A 59 13.38 15.54 12.97
N GLY A 60 14.10 14.43 12.77
CA GLY A 60 14.96 13.81 13.77
C GLY A 60 14.22 12.97 14.83
N HIS A 61 12.95 12.62 14.59
CA HIS A 61 12.16 11.85 15.55
C HIS A 61 12.42 10.33 15.51
N CYS A 62 13.05 9.83 14.44
CA CYS A 62 13.41 8.41 14.29
C CYS A 62 14.55 8.23 13.28
N SER A 63 15.19 7.07 13.31
CA SER A 63 16.16 6.68 12.28
C SER A 63 15.48 6.44 10.93
N LEU A 64 16.27 6.36 9.85
CA LEU A 64 15.75 6.04 8.53
C LEU A 64 15.20 4.61 8.49
N GLU A 65 15.90 3.67 9.11
CA GLU A 65 15.49 2.26 9.21
C GLU A 65 14.16 2.15 9.96
N GLU A 66 14.00 2.89 11.06
CA GLU A 66 12.73 2.96 11.80
C GLU A 66 11.60 3.55 10.97
N ALA A 67 11.87 4.58 10.15
CA ALA A 67 10.88 5.15 9.24
C ALA A 67 10.45 4.13 8.18
N ILE A 68 11.40 3.44 7.54
CA ILE A 68 11.12 2.39 6.54
C ILE A 68 10.26 1.28 7.14
N ALA A 69 10.62 0.79 8.34
CA ALA A 69 9.85 -0.23 9.05
C ALA A 69 8.41 0.25 9.36
N LYS A 70 8.25 1.53 9.72
CA LYS A 70 6.92 2.13 9.93
C LYS A 70 6.12 2.22 8.64
N ILE A 71 6.74 2.55 7.49
CA ILE A 71 6.07 2.57 6.18
C ILE A 71 5.52 1.18 5.85
N GLN A 72 6.34 0.14 6.02
CA GLN A 72 5.94 -1.26 5.82
C GLN A 72 4.74 -1.63 6.71
N PHE A 73 4.87 -1.40 8.02
CA PHE A 73 3.82 -1.69 9.00
C PHE A 73 2.52 -0.94 8.71
N ASN A 74 2.59 0.35 8.42
CA ASN A 74 1.40 1.16 8.14
C ASN A 74 0.76 0.77 6.80
N THR A 75 1.56 0.33 5.81
CA THR A 75 1.06 -0.21 4.56
C THR A 75 0.35 -1.54 4.78
N HIS A 76 0.88 -2.45 5.62
CA HIS A 76 0.16 -3.68 6.02
C HIS A 76 -1.17 -3.37 6.69
N LYS A 77 -1.17 -2.41 7.63
CA LYS A 77 -2.39 -1.97 8.33
C LYS A 77 -3.41 -1.40 7.35
N TYR A 78 -2.96 -0.63 6.37
CA TYR A 78 -3.81 -0.07 5.32
C TYR A 78 -4.41 -1.17 4.43
N ALA A 79 -3.59 -2.09 3.93
CA ALA A 79 -4.04 -3.24 3.14
C ALA A 79 -5.08 -4.09 3.89
N ARG A 80 -4.86 -4.36 5.18
CA ARG A 80 -5.83 -5.06 6.02
C ARG A 80 -7.15 -4.29 6.16
N LYS A 81 -7.10 -2.97 6.31
CA LYS A 81 -8.31 -2.13 6.36
C LYS A 81 -9.08 -2.19 5.04
N GLN A 82 -8.38 -2.14 3.90
CA GLN A 82 -9.00 -2.26 2.58
C GLN A 82 -9.72 -3.61 2.43
N LEU A 83 -9.05 -4.72 2.74
CA LEU A 83 -9.66 -6.05 2.68
C LEU A 83 -10.88 -6.18 3.60
N THR A 84 -10.82 -5.66 4.83
CA THR A 84 -11.96 -5.64 5.74
C THR A 84 -13.12 -4.80 5.20
N TRP A 85 -12.82 -3.67 4.56
CA TRP A 85 -13.84 -2.81 3.95
C TRP A 85 -14.54 -3.54 2.80
N PHE A 86 -13.78 -4.15 1.88
CA PHE A 86 -14.35 -4.93 0.78
C PHE A 86 -15.16 -6.12 1.27
N ARG A 87 -14.73 -6.83 2.32
CA ARG A 87 -15.48 -7.97 2.89
C ARG A 87 -16.83 -7.60 3.49
N ARG A 88 -17.05 -6.32 3.84
CA ARG A 88 -18.35 -5.84 4.32
C ARG A 88 -19.35 -5.65 3.19
N ASP A 89 -18.87 -5.46 1.96
CA ASP A 89 -19.68 -5.39 0.76
C ASP A 89 -19.73 -6.80 0.13
N GLY A 90 -20.88 -7.46 0.26
CA GLY A 90 -21.07 -8.85 -0.18
C GLY A 90 -21.12 -9.04 -1.70
N ASP A 91 -21.14 -7.94 -2.47
CA ASP A 91 -21.28 -7.97 -3.92
C ASP A 91 -19.94 -8.19 -4.65
N TYR A 92 -18.81 -8.22 -3.94
CA TYR A 92 -17.50 -8.42 -4.55
C TYR A 92 -17.25 -9.89 -4.88
N HIS A 93 -16.87 -10.15 -6.13
CA HIS A 93 -16.24 -11.40 -6.54
C HIS A 93 -14.75 -11.37 -6.21
N TRP A 94 -14.28 -12.36 -5.46
CA TRP A 94 -12.92 -12.44 -4.94
C TRP A 94 -12.07 -13.38 -5.77
N PHE A 95 -10.89 -12.91 -6.18
CA PHE A 95 -9.94 -13.72 -6.94
C PHE A 95 -8.51 -13.51 -6.44
N GLU A 96 -7.68 -14.54 -6.54
CA GLU A 96 -6.24 -14.38 -6.52
C GLU A 96 -5.76 -13.83 -7.87
N PRO A 97 -4.68 -13.03 -7.93
CA PRO A 97 -4.18 -12.50 -9.20
C PRO A 97 -3.74 -13.57 -10.22
N SER A 98 -3.54 -14.81 -9.79
CA SER A 98 -3.27 -15.96 -10.65
C SER A 98 -4.51 -16.49 -11.38
N GLN A 99 -5.71 -16.11 -10.95
CA GLN A 99 -7.00 -16.56 -11.49
C GLN A 99 -7.49 -15.68 -12.64
N GLU A 100 -6.58 -15.28 -13.53
CA GLU A 100 -6.87 -14.40 -14.66
C GLU A 100 -7.98 -14.96 -15.57
N LYS A 101 -7.98 -16.28 -15.81
CA LYS A 101 -9.00 -16.94 -16.63
C LYS A 101 -10.40 -16.82 -16.01
N ASP A 102 -10.52 -17.12 -14.71
CA ASP A 102 -11.79 -17.08 -13.99
C ASP A 102 -12.37 -15.64 -13.97
N ILE A 103 -11.50 -14.63 -13.93
CA ILE A 103 -11.88 -13.22 -14.03
C ILE A 103 -12.46 -12.92 -15.42
N PHE A 104 -11.80 -13.35 -16.50
CA PHE A 104 -12.30 -13.14 -17.85
C PHE A 104 -13.61 -13.89 -18.12
N GLU A 105 -13.73 -15.12 -17.62
CA GLU A 105 -14.97 -15.89 -17.69
C GLU A 105 -16.14 -15.18 -16.99
N LEU A 106 -15.91 -14.60 -15.80
CA LEU A 106 -16.92 -13.78 -15.11
C LEU A 106 -17.36 -12.58 -15.95
N LEU A 107 -16.44 -11.97 -16.69
CA LEU A 107 -16.69 -10.80 -17.55
C LEU A 107 -17.26 -11.17 -18.92
N GLN A 108 -17.37 -12.46 -19.25
CA GLN A 108 -17.75 -12.95 -20.58
C GLN A 108 -16.79 -12.45 -21.69
N LEU A 109 -15.50 -12.34 -21.35
CA LEU A 109 -14.41 -11.91 -22.23
C LEU A 109 -13.48 -13.07 -22.59
#